data_AF-A0A655AL26-F1
#
_entry.id   AF-A0A655AL26-F1
#
_cell.length_a   1.000
_cell.length_b   1.000
_cell.length_c   1.000
_cell.angle_alpha   90.00
_cell.angle_beta   90.00
_cell.angle_gamma   90.00
#
_symmetry.space_group_name_H-M   'P 1'
#
loop_
_entity.id
_entity.type
_entity.pdbx_description
1 polymer ?
#
loop_
_entity_poly.entity_id
_entity_poly.type
_entity_poly.pdbx_seq_one_letter_code
_entity_poly.pdbx_strand_id
1 'polypeptide(L)'
;MLVEQGSSRAAFDAEARTASEKDVKRQLLLDALADELQVQVGQDDLTERLVTTSRQYGIEPQQLFGYLQERNQLPTMFADVRRELAIRAAVEAATVTDSDGNTIDTSEFFGKRVSAGEAEEAEPADEGAARAASDEATT
;
A
#
# COMPACT_ATOMS: atom_id res chain seq x y z
N MET A 1 15.57 -18.14 28.67
CA MET A 1 14.49 -18.07 27.66
C MET A 1 13.16 -17.55 28.21
N LEU A 2 12.50 -18.15 29.23
CA LEU A 2 11.40 -17.44 29.96
C LEU A 2 11.86 -16.83 31.30
N VAL A 3 12.79 -17.48 32.00
CA VAL A 3 13.34 -16.99 33.28
C VAL A 3 14.20 -15.72 33.09
N GLU A 4 14.84 -15.56 31.92
CA GLU A 4 15.65 -14.37 31.58
C GLU A 4 14.83 -13.10 31.32
N GLN A 5 13.52 -13.23 31.02
CA GLN A 5 12.61 -12.10 30.82
C GLN A 5 11.83 -11.74 32.10
N GLY A 6 12.14 -12.34 33.24
CA GLY A 6 11.51 -12.01 34.53
C GLY A 6 10.01 -12.33 34.63
N SER A 7 9.45 -13.03 33.65
CA SER A 7 8.02 -13.28 33.48
C SER A 7 7.70 -14.76 33.77
N SER A 8 6.61 -15.00 34.51
CA SER A 8 6.08 -16.35 34.68
C SER A 8 5.50 -16.84 33.35
N ARG A 9 5.44 -18.16 33.13
CA ARG A 9 4.83 -18.73 31.91
C ARG A 9 3.41 -18.18 31.67
N ALA A 10 2.62 -18.04 32.73
CA ALA A 10 1.28 -17.46 32.67
C ALA A 10 1.29 -15.97 32.28
N ALA A 11 2.25 -15.19 32.77
CA ALA A 11 2.40 -13.79 32.39
C ALA A 11 2.83 -13.64 30.92
N PHE A 12 3.77 -14.47 30.45
CA PHE A 12 4.16 -14.52 29.04
C PHE A 12 2.97 -14.88 28.14
N ASP A 13 2.21 -15.91 28.48
CA ASP A 13 1.05 -16.34 27.68
C ASP A 13 -0.04 -15.24 27.65
N ALA A 14 -0.25 -14.51 28.75
CA ALA A 14 -1.18 -13.39 28.83
C ALA A 14 -0.73 -12.18 27.99
N GLU A 15 0.57 -11.86 27.99
CA GLU A 15 1.14 -10.80 27.18
C GLU A 15 1.06 -11.13 25.69
N ALA A 16 1.45 -12.36 25.31
CA ALA A 16 1.35 -12.84 23.93
C ALA A 16 -0.09 -12.78 23.40
N ARG A 17 -1.06 -13.15 24.24
CA ARG A 17 -2.49 -13.01 23.91
C ARG A 17 -2.88 -11.55 23.69
N THR A 18 -2.51 -10.66 24.61
CA THR A 18 -2.86 -9.23 24.53
C THR A 18 -2.25 -8.59 23.27
N ALA A 19 -1.00 -8.91 22.97
CA ALA A 19 -0.32 -8.45 21.76
C ALA A 19 -1.05 -8.94 20.49
N SER A 20 -1.37 -10.24 20.42
CA SER A 20 -2.10 -10.82 19.29
C SER A 20 -3.48 -10.18 19.10
N GLU A 21 -4.22 -9.96 20.18
CA GLU A 21 -5.54 -9.29 20.12
C GLU A 21 -5.42 -7.85 19.61
N LYS A 22 -4.40 -7.11 20.04
CA LYS A 22 -4.15 -5.75 19.57
C LYS A 22 -3.81 -5.71 18.08
N ASP A 23 -3.02 -6.67 17.62
CA ASP A 23 -2.58 -6.76 16.23
C ASP A 23 -3.75 -7.07 15.29
N VAL A 24 -4.58 -8.05 15.66
CA VAL A 24 -5.79 -8.38 14.89
C VAL A 24 -6.76 -7.20 14.87
N LYS A 25 -7.01 -6.55 16.02
CA LYS A 25 -7.88 -5.36 16.08
C LYS A 25 -7.39 -4.24 15.17
N ARG A 26 -6.08 -4.00 15.15
CA ARG A 26 -5.47 -2.99 14.29
C ARG A 26 -5.64 -3.31 12.81
N GLN A 27 -5.45 -4.56 12.39
CA GLN A 27 -5.68 -4.97 11.01
C GLN A 27 -7.15 -4.75 10.61
N LEU A 28 -8.08 -5.25 11.42
CA LEU A 28 -9.51 -5.10 11.16
C LEU A 28 -9.96 -3.64 11.11
N LEU A 29 -9.41 -2.80 11.99
CA LEU A 29 -9.70 -1.36 12.00
C LEU A 29 -9.20 -0.69 10.72
N LEU A 30 -7.97 -0.98 10.28
CA LEU A 30 -7.40 -0.39 9.08
C LEU A 30 -8.09 -0.89 7.81
N ASP A 31 -8.51 -2.15 7.79
CA ASP A 31 -9.28 -2.71 6.67
C ASP A 31 -10.65 -2.04 6.58
N ALA A 32 -11.36 -1.88 7.70
CA ALA A 32 -12.64 -1.16 7.75
C ALA A 32 -12.50 0.32 7.35
N LEU A 33 -11.44 0.98 7.80
CA LEU A 33 -11.13 2.36 7.41
C LEU A 33 -10.84 2.48 5.91
N ALA A 34 -10.08 1.53 5.35
CA ALA A 34 -9.79 1.50 3.92
C ALA A 34 -11.06 1.26 3.08
N ASP A 35 -12.02 0.49 3.60
CA ASP A 35 -13.33 0.29 2.98
C ASP A 35 -14.19 1.57 3.04
N GLU A 36 -14.26 2.22 4.21
CA GLU A 36 -15.03 3.46 4.42
C GLU A 36 -14.52 4.63 3.57
N LEU A 37 -13.20 4.77 3.48
CA LEU A 37 -12.55 5.80 2.67
C LEU A 37 -12.37 5.39 1.19
N GLN A 38 -12.90 4.23 0.79
CA GLN A 38 -12.82 3.70 -0.58
C GLN A 38 -11.40 3.70 -1.15
N VAL A 39 -10.42 3.34 -0.33
CA VAL A 39 -9.01 3.36 -0.69
C VAL A 39 -8.73 2.28 -1.73
N GLN A 40 -8.28 2.75 -2.90
CA GLN A 40 -7.81 1.92 -3.99
C GLN A 40 -6.29 1.98 -4.07
N VAL A 41 -5.67 0.84 -4.36
CA VAL A 41 -4.22 0.72 -4.54
C VAL A 41 -3.93 0.82 -6.03
N GLY A 42 -3.14 1.81 -6.42
CA GLY A 42 -2.66 1.99 -7.78
C GLY A 42 -1.38 1.22 -8.08
N GLN A 43 -1.02 1.18 -9.37
CA GLN A 43 0.25 0.61 -9.82
C GLN A 43 1.45 1.40 -9.28
N ASP A 44 1.31 2.72 -9.20
CA ASP A 44 2.36 3.61 -8.69
C ASP A 44 2.64 3.35 -7.20
N ASP A 45 1.61 3.13 -6.38
CA ASP A 45 1.77 2.84 -4.94
C ASP A 45 2.54 1.52 -4.72
N LEU A 46 2.20 0.49 -5.52
CA LEU A 46 2.91 -0.78 -5.47
C LEU A 46 4.37 -0.63 -5.92
N THR A 47 4.61 0.18 -6.96
CA THR A 47 5.95 0.44 -7.48
C THR A 47 6.80 1.20 -6.46
N GLU A 48 6.25 2.25 -5.85
CA GLU A 48 6.89 3.02 -4.79
C GLU A 48 7.24 2.11 -3.60
N ARG A 49 6.29 1.25 -3.20
CA ARG A 49 6.53 0.31 -2.12
C ARG A 49 7.63 -0.69 -2.46
N LEU A 50 7.66 -1.21 -3.70
CA LEU A 50 8.72 -2.11 -4.18
C LEU A 50 10.07 -1.42 -4.12
N VAL A 51 10.19 -0.20 -4.64
CA VAL A 51 11.45 0.58 -4.63
C VAL A 51 11.91 0.86 -3.21
N THR A 52 11.01 1.26 -2.32
CA THR A 52 11.35 1.54 -0.92
C THR A 52 11.84 0.28 -0.21
N THR A 53 11.12 -0.83 -0.39
CA THR A 53 11.47 -2.12 0.21
C THR A 53 12.79 -2.63 -0.38
N SER A 54 12.96 -2.57 -1.70
CA SER A 54 14.16 -3.07 -2.37
C SER A 54 15.43 -2.34 -1.90
N ARG A 55 15.35 -1.02 -1.68
CA ARG A 55 16.43 -0.22 -1.08
C ARG A 55 16.79 -0.70 0.32
N GLN A 56 15.80 -1.05 1.15
CA GLN A 56 16.03 -1.57 2.51
C GLN A 56 16.74 -2.94 2.49
N TYR A 57 16.41 -3.79 1.52
CA TYR A 57 17.01 -5.12 1.37
C TYR A 57 18.29 -5.14 0.50
N GLY A 58 18.66 -4.02 -0.13
CA GLY A 58 19.83 -3.94 -1.01
C GLY A 58 19.69 -4.74 -2.31
N ILE A 59 18.47 -4.92 -2.81
CA ILE A 59 18.17 -5.66 -4.04
C ILE A 59 17.42 -4.80 -5.05
N GLU A 60 17.46 -5.20 -6.32
CA GLU A 60 16.74 -4.51 -7.38
C GLU A 60 15.21 -4.73 -7.26
N PRO A 61 14.37 -3.72 -7.56
CA PRO A 61 12.91 -3.83 -7.45
C PRO A 61 12.31 -4.99 -8.26
N GLN A 62 12.81 -5.22 -9.47
CA GLN A 62 12.34 -6.32 -10.34
C GLN A 62 12.68 -7.71 -9.77
N GLN A 63 13.83 -7.84 -9.09
CA GLN A 63 14.20 -9.08 -8.40
C GLN A 63 13.29 -9.31 -7.18
N LEU A 64 13.01 -8.26 -6.40
CA LEU A 64 12.08 -8.33 -5.28
C LEU A 64 10.66 -8.73 -5.74
N PHE A 65 10.17 -8.15 -6.83
CA PHE A 65 8.87 -8.51 -7.39
C PHE A 65 8.79 -9.99 -7.77
N GLY A 66 9.80 -10.50 -8.48
CA GLY A 66 9.87 -11.93 -8.83
C GLY A 66 9.84 -12.83 -7.59
N TYR A 67 10.63 -12.50 -6.58
CA TYR A 67 10.64 -13.22 -5.31
C TYR A 67 9.26 -13.23 -4.61
N LEU A 68 8.59 -12.09 -4.56
CA LEU A 68 7.26 -11.98 -3.97
C LEU A 68 6.21 -12.76 -4.77
N GLN A 69 6.35 -12.81 -6.09
CA GLN A 69 5.46 -13.58 -6.96
C GLN A 69 5.64 -15.08 -6.75
N GLU A 70 6.88 -15.58 -6.78
CA GLU A 70 7.21 -16.99 -6.56
C GLU A 70 6.71 -17.51 -5.21
N ARG A 71 6.74 -16.66 -4.19
CA ARG A 71 6.30 -17.00 -2.83
C ARG A 71 4.82 -16.70 -2.57
N ASN A 72 4.08 -16.26 -3.59
CA ASN A 72 2.67 -15.85 -3.48
C ASN A 72 2.44 -14.79 -2.37
N GLN A 73 3.40 -13.87 -2.22
CA GLN A 73 3.37 -12.80 -1.21
C GLN A 73 2.86 -11.46 -1.76
N LEU A 74 2.65 -11.35 -3.08
CA LEU A 74 2.06 -10.15 -3.69
C LEU A 74 0.70 -9.74 -3.07
N PRO A 75 -0.24 -10.66 -2.77
CA PRO A 75 -1.50 -10.28 -2.13
C PRO A 75 -1.32 -9.64 -0.75
N THR A 76 -0.36 -10.14 0.04
CA THR A 76 -0.04 -9.56 1.35
C THR A 76 0.55 -8.17 1.19
N MET A 77 1.47 -7.99 0.23
CA MET A 77 2.04 -6.68 -0.07
C MET A 77 0.97 -5.68 -0.50
N PHE A 78 0.00 -6.10 -1.33
CA PHE A 78 -1.13 -5.26 -1.71
C PHE A 78 -1.95 -4.81 -0.49
N ALA A 79 -2.27 -5.74 0.42
CA ALA A 79 -3.01 -5.42 1.64
C ALA A 79 -2.23 -4.45 2.54
N ASP A 80 -0.91 -4.58 2.62
CA ASP A 80 -0.07 -3.67 3.40
C ASP A 80 -0.05 -2.26 2.80
N VAL A 81 0.07 -2.14 1.48
CA VAL A 81 -0.02 -0.84 0.78
C VAL A 81 -1.39 -0.21 0.98
N ARG A 82 -2.47 -1.00 0.88
CA ARG A 82 -3.83 -0.51 1.13
C ARG A 82 -3.98 0.08 2.53
N ARG A 83 -3.46 -0.60 3.54
CA ARG A 83 -3.50 -0.11 4.94
C ARG A 83 -2.66 1.14 5.14
N GLU A 84 -1.49 1.22 4.50
CA GLU A 84 -0.65 2.42 4.52
C GLU A 84 -1.38 3.63 3.93
N LEU A 85 -2.03 3.43 2.79
CA LEU A 85 -2.84 4.46 2.14
C LEU A 85 -4.04 4.89 2.98
N ALA A 86 -4.69 3.95 3.69
CA ALA A 86 -5.79 4.27 4.60
C ALA A 86 -5.34 5.12 5.79
N ILE A 87 -4.16 4.85 6.36
CA ILE A 87 -3.57 5.69 7.40
C ILE A 87 -3.30 7.10 6.85
N ARG A 88 -2.71 7.20 5.66
CA ARG A 88 -2.43 8.49 5.02
C ARG A 88 -3.71 9.30 4.80
N ALA A 89 -4.75 8.67 4.24
CA ALA A 89 -6.05 9.31 4.04
C ALA A 89 -6.69 9.78 5.37
N ALA A 90 -6.56 9.00 6.44
CA ALA A 90 -7.05 9.41 7.76
C ALA A 90 -6.25 10.58 8.34
N VAL A 91 -4.94 10.65 8.12
CA VAL A 91 -4.11 11.79 8.51
C VAL A 91 -4.49 13.05 7.70
N GLU A 92 -4.73 12.91 6.40
CA GLU A 92 -5.21 14.00 5.54
C GLU A 92 -6.58 14.56 6.00
N ALA A 93 -7.45 13.70 6.55
CA ALA A 93 -8.75 14.09 7.09
C ALA A 93 -8.69 14.66 8.53
N ALA A 94 -7.58 14.48 9.24
CA ALA A 94 -7.45 14.88 10.63
C ALA A 94 -7.21 16.38 10.77
N THR A 95 -7.86 17.02 11.74
CA THR A 95 -7.52 18.40 12.14
C THR A 95 -6.40 18.36 13.17
N VAL A 96 -5.28 19.03 12.88
CA VAL A 96 -4.11 19.11 13.76
C VAL A 96 -4.14 20.44 14.52
N THR A 97 -4.02 20.38 15.85
CA THR A 97 -3.96 21.56 16.72
C THR A 97 -2.68 21.59 17.55
N ASP A 98 -2.17 22.78 17.85
CA ASP A 98 -1.06 22.97 18.80
C ASP A 98 -1.51 22.82 20.27
N SER A 99 -0.58 22.99 21.21
CA SER A 99 -0.85 22.93 22.65
C SER A 99 -1.77 24.05 23.15
N ASP A 100 -1.88 25.15 22.41
CA ASP A 100 -2.69 26.32 22.73
C ASP A 100 -4.06 26.28 22.01
N GLY A 101 -4.32 25.25 21.20
CA GLY A 101 -5.57 25.01 20.48
C GLY A 101 -5.64 25.62 19.07
N ASN A 102 -4.56 26.20 18.55
CA ASN A 102 -4.54 26.76 17.21
C ASN A 102 -4.42 25.66 16.15
N THR A 103 -5.22 25.75 15.09
CA THR A 103 -5.15 24.80 13.97
C THR A 103 -3.87 25.01 13.15
N ILE A 104 -3.14 23.93 12.91
CA ILE A 104 -1.93 23.91 12.08
C ILE A 104 -2.27 23.29 10.73
N ASP A 105 -1.89 23.96 9.65
CA ASP A 105 -1.93 23.37 8.31
C ASP A 105 -0.72 22.45 8.11
N THR A 106 -0.99 21.15 7.94
CA THR A 106 0.03 20.13 7.72
C THR A 106 0.11 19.68 6.26
N SER A 107 -0.62 20.31 5.34
CA SER A 107 -0.68 19.91 3.94
C SER A 107 0.68 19.94 3.24
N GLU A 108 1.56 20.87 3.62
CA GLU A 108 2.93 20.96 3.09
C GLU A 108 3.82 19.77 3.50
N PHE A 109 3.53 19.12 4.62
CA PHE A 109 4.35 18.01 5.13
C PHE A 109 3.94 16.64 4.59
N PHE A 110 2.65 16.46 4.32
CA PHE A 110 2.11 15.18 3.87
C PHE A 110 1.92 15.10 2.35
N GLY A 111 1.98 16.24 1.65
CA GLY A 111 1.78 16.32 0.21
C GLY A 111 0.32 16.11 -0.17
N LYS A 112 -0.16 16.77 -1.22
CA LYS A 112 -1.53 16.58 -1.73
C LYS A 112 -1.50 15.55 -2.86
N ARG A 113 -2.04 14.35 -2.65
CA ARG A 113 -2.28 13.44 -3.77
C ARG A 113 -3.44 14.00 -4.59
N VAL A 114 -3.21 14.20 -5.88
CA VAL A 114 -4.32 14.34 -6.84
C VAL A 114 -4.98 12.97 -6.89
N SER A 115 -6.24 12.89 -6.48
CA SER A 115 -7.02 11.66 -6.57
C SER A 115 -7.00 11.18 -8.02
N ALA A 116 -6.58 9.93 -8.27
CA ALA A 116 -6.63 9.31 -9.58
C ALA A 116 -8.07 8.99 -10.05
N GLY A 117 -9.08 9.67 -9.49
CA GLY A 117 -10.50 9.57 -9.83
C GLY A 117 -11.05 10.72 -10.68
N GLU A 118 -10.22 11.72 -11.03
CA GLU A 118 -10.62 12.88 -11.87
C GLU A 118 -9.84 12.95 -13.19
N ALA A 119 -9.30 11.82 -13.67
CA ALA A 119 -8.84 11.72 -15.05
C ALA A 119 -10.07 11.58 -15.98
N GLU A 120 -10.64 12.73 -16.34
CA GLU A 120 -11.54 12.90 -17.49
C GLU A 120 -11.00 12.16 -18.72
N GLU A 121 -11.79 11.18 -19.18
CA GLU A 121 -12.16 10.93 -20.57
C GLU A 121 -11.11 11.34 -21.63
N ALA A 122 -10.11 10.48 -21.84
CA ALA A 122 -9.32 10.49 -23.06
C ALA A 122 -9.93 9.47 -24.04
N GLU A 123 -10.60 9.99 -25.08
CA GLU A 123 -11.17 9.25 -26.20
C GLU A 123 -10.14 8.31 -26.86
N PRO A 124 -10.57 7.15 -27.39
CA PRO A 124 -9.70 6.27 -28.16
C PRO A 124 -9.37 6.94 -29.50
N ALA A 125 -8.08 7.21 -29.73
CA ALA A 125 -7.59 7.64 -31.03
C ALA A 125 -7.71 6.49 -32.05
N ASP A 126 -8.70 6.69 -32.93
CA ASP A 126 -9.01 6.12 -34.23
C ASP A 126 -7.94 5.29 -34.97
N GLU A 127 -8.44 4.21 -35.56
CA GLU A 127 -7.77 3.23 -36.39
C GLU A 127 -7.39 3.82 -37.77
N GLY A 128 -6.09 3.90 -38.06
CA GLY A 128 -5.57 4.14 -39.41
C GLY A 128 -5.27 2.83 -40.13
N ALA A 129 -6.28 2.22 -40.74
CA ALA A 129 -6.14 1.06 -41.62
C ALA A 129 -5.63 1.42 -43.03
N ALA A 130 -5.00 0.41 -43.68
CA ALA A 130 -4.76 0.22 -45.11
C ALA A 130 -3.56 0.98 -45.72
N ARG A 131 -2.73 0.44 -46.63
CA ARG A 131 -2.69 -0.77 -47.49
C ARG A 131 -1.22 -0.81 -48.02
N ALA A 132 -0.60 -1.92 -48.38
CA ALA A 132 -1.01 -2.77 -49.50
C ALA A 132 -0.24 -4.10 -49.49
N ALA A 133 -0.96 -5.13 -49.89
CA ALA A 133 -0.49 -6.48 -50.19
C ALA A 133 0.14 -6.58 -51.59
N SER A 134 1.05 -7.54 -51.76
CA SER A 134 1.17 -8.47 -52.90
C SER A 134 2.41 -9.33 -52.68
N ASP A 135 2.26 -10.63 -52.39
CA ASP A 135 2.33 -11.77 -53.36
C ASP A 135 3.80 -12.25 -53.48
N GLU A 136 4.20 -13.50 -53.33
CA GLU A 136 3.72 -14.74 -53.96
C GLU A 136 4.12 -15.99 -53.15
N ALA A 137 3.43 -17.08 -53.48
CA ALA A 137 3.62 -18.46 -53.05
C ALA A 137 4.96 -19.10 -53.49
N THR A 138 5.20 -20.30 -52.94
CA THR A 138 5.88 -21.47 -53.56
C THR A 138 7.24 -21.86 -52.96
N THR A 139 7.19 -22.90 -52.11
CA THR A 139 8.04 -24.13 -52.08
C THR A 139 8.39 -24.54 -50.65
#